data_AF-A0A0C3NT46-F1
#
_entry.id   AF-A0A0C3NT46-F1
#
_cell.length_a   1.000
_cell.length_b   1.000
_cell.length_c   1.000
_cell.angle_alpha   90.00
_cell.angle_beta   90.00
_cell.angle_gamma   90.00
#
_symmetry.space_group_name_H-M   'P 1'
#
loop_
_entity.id
_entity.type
_entity.pdbx_description
1 polymer ?
#
loop_
_entity_poly.entity_id
_entity_poly.type
_entity_poly.pdbx_seq_one_letter_code
_entity_poly.pdbx_strand_id
1 'polypeptide(L)'
;AQQNGTSDPQAAFEAHLRTNSPPIYGPLFAYKESHKHKPLTCSMFLRWLKSAAKAGGCEAIHGHSIRIGATLEYRLRGMPFDMMKVKGRWASDAFQLYLCKHNQILAPYIQAMPPSTASEFTRLAMPPVRP
;
A
#
# COMPACT_ATOMS: atom_id res chain seq x y z
N ALA A 1 -7.02 9.94 5.62
CA ALA A 1 -7.57 8.98 6.58
C ALA A 1 -6.40 8.35 7.32
N GLN A 2 -6.40 8.44 8.65
CA GLN A 2 -5.45 7.72 9.50
C GLN A 2 -5.73 6.22 9.39
N GLN A 3 -4.69 5.37 9.43
CA GLN A 3 -4.88 3.93 9.51
C GLN A 3 -4.87 3.54 10.98
N ASN A 4 -5.74 2.62 11.40
CA ASN A 4 -5.83 2.17 12.79
C ASN A 4 -5.23 0.76 12.91
N GLY A 5 -4.69 0.44 14.09
CA GLY A 5 -4.21 -0.90 14.43
C GLY A 5 -2.69 -1.07 14.35
N THR A 6 -2.23 -2.32 14.33
CA THR A 6 -0.79 -2.68 14.38
C THR A 6 -0.02 -2.27 13.13
N SER A 7 -0.70 -1.87 12.07
CA SER A 7 -0.14 -1.38 10.80
C SER A 7 -0.33 0.13 10.59
N ASP A 8 -0.65 0.89 11.64
CA ASP A 8 -0.72 2.36 11.55
C ASP A 8 0.66 2.95 11.15
N PRO A 9 0.78 3.62 9.99
CA PRO A 9 2.04 4.17 9.53
C PRO A 9 2.55 5.29 10.43
N GLN A 10 1.68 6.02 11.14
CA GLN A 10 2.11 7.09 12.03
C GLN A 10 2.77 6.50 13.29
N ALA A 11 2.08 5.58 13.97
CA ALA A 11 2.65 4.87 15.11
C ALA A 11 3.95 4.13 14.74
N ALA A 12 4.00 3.48 13.57
CA ALA A 12 5.21 2.80 13.09
C ALA A 12 6.38 3.77 12.84
N PHE A 13 6.09 4.96 12.27
CA PHE A 13 7.10 5.99 12.04
C PHE A 13 7.62 6.58 13.35
N GLU A 14 6.75 6.88 14.31
CA GLU A 14 7.14 7.37 15.64
C GLU A 14 7.99 6.32 16.39
N ALA A 15 7.64 5.04 16.29
CA ALA A 15 8.46 3.95 16.83
C ALA A 15 9.84 3.89 16.17
N HIS A 16 9.92 4.07 14.85
CA HIS A 16 11.20 4.16 14.13
C HIS A 16 12.05 5.33 14.63
N LEU A 17 11.48 6.52 14.77
CA LEU A 17 12.21 7.69 15.27
C LEU A 17 12.78 7.45 16.68
N ARG A 18 12.00 6.84 17.57
CA ARG A 18 12.41 6.52 18.94
C ARG A 18 13.51 5.46 18.99
N THR A 19 13.36 4.37 18.25
CA THR A 19 14.31 3.24 18.27
C THR A 19 15.61 3.58 17.54
N ASN A 20 15.50 4.11 16.32
CA ASN A 20 16.64 4.32 15.44
C ASN A 20 17.27 5.71 15.54
N SER A 21 16.56 6.71 16.08
CA SER A 21 17.07 8.07 16.29
C SER A 21 17.87 8.58 15.08
N PRO A 22 17.28 8.65 13.87
CA PRO A 22 18.02 8.93 12.64
C PRO A 22 18.72 10.30 12.71
N PRO A 23 19.86 10.49 12.04
CA PRO A 23 20.59 11.75 12.08
C PRO A 23 19.79 12.90 11.46
N ILE A 24 19.86 14.10 12.06
CA ILE A 24 19.13 15.29 11.63
C ILE A 24 19.44 15.66 10.16
N TYR A 25 20.71 15.56 9.77
CA TYR A 25 21.19 15.84 8.41
C TYR A 25 21.46 14.56 7.60
N GLY A 26 20.83 13.44 7.98
CA GLY A 26 21.04 12.13 7.37
C GLY A 26 19.78 11.53 6.76
N PRO A 27 19.88 10.28 6.26
CA PRO A 27 18.74 9.56 5.72
C PRO A 27 17.65 9.33 6.79
N LEU A 28 16.40 9.73 6.48
CA LEU A 28 15.28 9.61 7.41
C LEU A 28 15.02 8.16 7.87
N PHE A 29 15.09 7.22 6.92
CA PHE A 29 15.00 5.79 7.18
C PHE A 29 16.38 5.19 7.41
N ALA A 30 17.12 5.70 8.38
CA ALA A 30 18.36 5.07 8.85
C ALA A 30 18.07 4.18 10.06
N TYR A 31 18.71 3.02 10.15
CA TYR A 31 18.65 2.15 11.32
C TYR A 31 20.00 2.09 12.03
N LYS A 32 19.98 1.78 13.33
CA LYS A 32 21.21 1.60 14.11
C LYS A 32 21.76 0.21 13.87
N GLU A 33 23.03 0.14 13.49
CA GLU A 33 23.81 -1.08 13.48
C GLU A 33 25.08 -0.83 14.31
N SER A 34 25.16 -1.48 15.48
CA SER A 34 26.16 -1.19 16.50
C SER A 34 26.17 0.31 16.88
N HIS A 35 27.27 1.02 16.62
CA HIS A 35 27.43 2.44 16.95
C HIS A 35 27.24 3.38 15.75
N LYS A 36 26.75 2.88 14.60
CA LYS A 36 26.61 3.67 13.38
C LYS A 36 25.19 3.60 12.85
N HIS A 37 24.76 4.70 12.21
CA HIS A 37 23.53 4.73 11.42
C HIS A 37 23.81 4.28 9.99
N LYS A 38 22.97 3.37 9.48
CA LYS A 38 23.01 2.92 8.09
C LYS A 38 21.70 3.26 7.38
N PRO A 39 21.74 3.78 6.14
CA PRO A 39 20.52 3.99 5.37
C PRO A 39 19.83 2.66 5.05
N LEU A 40 18.51 2.62 5.18
CA LEU A 40 17.69 1.54 4.65
C LEU A 40 17.55 1.74 3.14
N THR A 41 18.25 0.92 2.38
CA THR A 41 18.15 0.95 0.91
C THR A 41 16.90 0.23 0.44
N CYS A 42 16.44 0.56 -0.77
CA CYS A 42 15.30 -0.11 -1.40
C CYS A 42 15.53 -1.63 -1.51
N SER A 43 16.73 -2.07 -1.88
CA SER A 43 17.06 -3.49 -2.00
C SER A 43 17.01 -4.22 -0.66
N MET A 44 17.48 -3.59 0.42
CA MET A 44 17.37 -4.15 1.78
C MET A 44 15.92 -4.21 2.24
N PHE A 45 15.16 -3.14 2.06
CA PHE A 45 13.73 -3.10 2.40
C PHE A 45 12.95 -4.21 1.69
N LEU A 46 13.13 -4.35 0.38
CA LEU A 46 12.46 -5.39 -0.41
C LEU A 46 12.90 -6.79 -0.01
N ARG A 47 14.17 -6.99 0.38
CA ARG A 47 14.64 -8.28 0.90
C ARG A 47 13.92 -8.65 2.19
N TRP A 48 13.88 -7.75 3.15
CA TRP A 48 13.18 -7.96 4.42
C TRP A 48 11.69 -8.22 4.21
N LEU A 49 11.05 -7.45 3.34
CA LEU A 49 9.64 -7.62 3.03
C LEU A 49 9.34 -8.99 2.40
N LYS A 50 10.18 -9.45 1.46
CA LYS A 50 10.07 -10.79 0.87
C LYS A 50 10.26 -11.90 1.90
N SER A 51 11.23 -11.75 2.80
CA SER A 51 11.45 -12.72 3.88
C SER A 51 10.26 -12.80 4.83
N ALA A 52 9.70 -11.66 5.25
CA ALA A 52 8.52 -11.61 6.09
C ALA A 52 7.28 -12.19 5.40
N ALA A 53 7.07 -11.86 4.12
CA ALA A 53 5.98 -12.41 3.32
C ALA A 53 6.07 -13.94 3.21
N LYS A 54 7.27 -14.47 2.91
CA LYS A 54 7.52 -15.91 2.85
C LYS A 54 7.24 -16.59 4.19
N ALA A 55 7.66 -15.99 5.30
CA ALA A 55 7.39 -16.51 6.64
C ALA A 55 5.89 -16.52 6.97
N GLY A 56 5.12 -15.56 6.43
CA GLY A 56 3.67 -15.49 6.54
C GLY A 56 2.90 -16.32 5.51
N GLY A 57 3.56 -17.12 4.68
CA GLY A 57 2.92 -17.91 3.62
C GLY A 57 2.36 -17.08 2.45
N CYS A 58 2.75 -15.82 2.32
CA CYS A 58 2.34 -14.96 1.21
C CYS A 58 3.25 -15.15 -0.01
N GLU A 59 2.69 -14.94 -1.20
CA GLU A 59 3.45 -14.93 -2.45
C GLU A 59 4.46 -13.77 -2.52
N ALA A 60 5.36 -13.83 -3.50
CA ALA A 60 6.46 -12.88 -3.66
C ALA A 60 5.97 -11.42 -3.81
N ILE A 61 6.25 -10.60 -2.80
CA ILE A 61 5.97 -9.15 -2.83
C ILE A 61 7.02 -8.43 -3.68
N HIS A 62 6.54 -7.56 -4.57
CA HIS A 62 7.35 -6.72 -5.44
C HIS A 62 7.17 -5.25 -5.05
N GLY A 63 8.18 -4.39 -5.25
CA GLY A 63 8.03 -2.96 -4.94
C GLY A 63 6.85 -2.32 -5.69
N HIS A 64 6.57 -2.80 -6.90
CA HIS A 64 5.43 -2.35 -7.68
C HIS A 64 4.08 -2.77 -7.06
N SER A 65 3.98 -3.97 -6.47
CA SER A 65 2.74 -4.45 -5.86
C SER A 65 2.34 -3.60 -4.64
N ILE A 66 3.29 -2.93 -3.98
CA ILE A 66 3.01 -1.97 -2.91
C ILE A 66 2.19 -0.78 -3.43
N ARG A 67 2.55 -0.21 -4.59
CA ARG A 67 1.79 0.91 -5.18
C ARG A 67 0.38 0.48 -5.61
N ILE A 68 0.28 -0.73 -6.15
CA ILE A 68 -0.99 -1.35 -6.56
C ILE A 68 -1.90 -1.55 -5.34
N GLY A 69 -1.39 -2.18 -4.28
CA GLY A 69 -2.13 -2.41 -3.04
C GLY A 69 -2.53 -1.11 -2.33
N ALA A 70 -1.64 -0.11 -2.29
CA ALA A 70 -1.96 1.19 -1.70
C ALA A 70 -3.12 1.90 -2.44
N THR A 71 -3.16 1.78 -3.76
CA THR A 71 -4.25 2.32 -4.60
C THR A 71 -5.59 1.65 -4.27
N LEU A 72 -5.59 0.32 -4.13
CA LEU A 72 -6.77 -0.43 -3.70
C LEU A 72 -7.23 -0.01 -2.29
N GLU A 73 -6.31 0.08 -1.35
CA GLU A 73 -6.60 0.44 0.05
C GLU A 73 -7.20 1.84 0.17
N TYR A 74 -6.66 2.82 -0.57
CA TYR A 74 -7.25 4.17 -0.59
C TYR A 74 -8.66 4.16 -1.15
N ARG A 75 -8.94 3.32 -2.16
CA ARG A 75 -10.28 3.19 -2.73
C ARG A 75 -11.26 2.54 -1.75
N LEU A 76 -10.85 1.49 -1.04
CA LEU A 76 -11.65 0.84 0.01
C LEU A 76 -12.00 1.80 1.15
N ARG A 77 -11.13 2.76 1.43
CA ARG A 77 -11.39 3.84 2.40
C ARG A 77 -12.20 5.02 1.83
N GLY A 78 -12.75 4.90 0.63
CA GLY A 78 -13.60 5.92 0.02
C GLY A 78 -12.85 7.16 -0.46
N MET A 79 -11.53 7.09 -0.67
CA MET A 79 -10.78 8.23 -1.19
C MET A 79 -11.20 8.54 -2.64
N PRO A 80 -11.56 9.80 -2.97
CA PRO A 80 -11.81 10.21 -4.34
C PRO A 80 -10.59 10.04 -5.23
N PHE A 81 -10.80 9.74 -6.52
CA PHE A 81 -9.71 9.49 -7.48
C PHE A 81 -8.73 10.66 -7.61
N ASP A 82 -9.22 11.89 -7.61
CA ASP A 82 -8.37 13.08 -7.75
C ASP A 82 -7.43 13.24 -6.55
N MET A 83 -7.93 12.98 -5.33
CA MET A 83 -7.08 12.97 -4.12
C MET A 83 -6.05 11.85 -4.17
N MET A 84 -6.41 10.68 -4.69
CA MET A 84 -5.48 9.56 -4.82
C MET A 84 -4.39 9.86 -5.86
N LYS A 85 -4.74 10.53 -6.96
CA LYS A 85 -3.81 10.98 -8.01
C LYS A 85 -2.76 11.93 -7.41
N VAL A 86 -3.20 12.88 -6.60
CA VAL A 86 -2.33 13.79 -5.83
C VAL A 86 -1.47 13.02 -4.82
N LYS A 87 -2.07 12.13 -4.00
CA LYS A 87 -1.38 11.35 -2.97
C LYS A 87 -0.29 10.43 -3.55
N GLY A 88 -0.60 9.76 -4.65
CA GLY A 88 0.33 8.85 -5.30
C GLY A 88 1.29 9.52 -6.30
N ARG A 89 1.23 10.86 -6.41
CA ARG A 89 2.05 11.68 -7.32
C ARG A 89 1.95 11.20 -8.77
N TRP A 90 0.74 10.86 -9.20
CA TRP A 90 0.46 10.40 -10.55
C TRP A 90 0.26 11.59 -11.48
N ALA A 91 1.07 11.69 -12.52
CA ALA A 91 0.88 12.70 -13.56
C ALA A 91 -0.29 12.36 -14.50
N SER A 92 -0.60 11.07 -14.66
CA SER A 92 -1.62 10.57 -15.58
C SER A 92 -2.61 9.64 -14.89
N ASP A 93 -3.67 9.26 -15.60
CA ASP A 93 -4.67 8.28 -15.15
C ASP A 93 -4.18 6.82 -15.25
N ALA A 94 -2.87 6.59 -15.41
CA ALA A 94 -2.30 5.24 -15.44
C ALA A 94 -2.64 4.41 -14.19
N PHE A 95 -2.95 5.05 -13.06
CA PHE A 95 -3.41 4.35 -11.86
C PHE A 95 -4.71 3.56 -12.07
N GLN A 96 -5.55 4.00 -13.01
CA GLN A 96 -6.82 3.35 -13.34
C GLN A 96 -6.58 1.94 -13.89
N LEU A 97 -5.45 1.70 -14.56
CA LEU A 97 -5.08 0.36 -15.02
C LEU A 97 -4.93 -0.62 -13.86
N TYR A 98 -4.43 -0.17 -12.71
CA TYR A 98 -4.33 -1.03 -11.53
C TYR A 98 -5.71 -1.35 -10.97
N LEU A 99 -6.62 -0.38 -10.93
CA LEU A 99 -7.99 -0.60 -10.46
C LEU A 99 -8.74 -1.54 -11.40
N CYS A 100 -8.63 -1.35 -12.72
CA CYS A 100 -9.26 -2.21 -13.71
C CYS A 100 -8.73 -3.64 -13.63
N LYS A 101 -7.41 -3.84 -13.48
CA LYS A 101 -6.84 -5.18 -13.28
C LYS A 101 -7.34 -5.84 -12.01
N HIS A 102 -7.44 -5.11 -10.90
CA HIS A 102 -8.06 -5.65 -9.69
C HIS A 102 -9.53 -6.02 -9.93
N ASN A 103 -10.31 -5.18 -10.60
CA ASN A 103 -11.70 -5.50 -10.91
C ASN A 103 -11.80 -6.75 -11.79
N GLN A 104 -10.93 -6.92 -12.79
CA GLN A 104 -10.89 -8.12 -13.62
C GLN A 104 -10.53 -9.37 -12.82
N ILE A 105 -9.60 -9.26 -11.87
CA ILE A 105 -9.19 -10.37 -10.99
C ILE A 105 -10.29 -10.68 -9.97
N LEU A 106 -10.99 -9.67 -9.46
CA LEU A 106 -11.99 -9.79 -8.41
C LEU A 106 -13.40 -10.12 -8.94
N ALA A 107 -13.71 -9.77 -10.19
CA ALA A 107 -15.03 -10.01 -10.79
C ALA A 107 -15.53 -11.46 -10.68
N PRO A 108 -14.72 -12.50 -10.93
CA PRO A 108 -15.16 -13.89 -10.75
C PRO A 108 -15.55 -14.21 -9.30
N TYR A 109 -14.80 -13.64 -8.34
CA TYR A 109 -15.06 -13.83 -6.91
C TYR A 109 -16.28 -13.06 -6.45
N ILE A 110 -16.48 -11.83 -6.95
CA ILE A 110 -17.66 -11.01 -6.67
C ILE A 110 -18.93 -11.68 -7.22
N GLN A 111 -18.86 -12.27 -8.42
CA GLN A 111 -19.98 -13.00 -9.01
C GLN A 111 -20.35 -14.27 -8.24
N ALA A 112 -19.39 -14.87 -7.52
CA ALA A 112 -19.61 -16.02 -6.66
C ALA A 112 -20.14 -15.66 -5.25
N MET A 113 -20.17 -14.37 -4.88
CA MET A 113 -20.67 -13.90 -3.59
C MET A 113 -22.19 -13.68 -3.61
N PRO A 114 -22.84 -13.66 -2.43
CA PRO A 114 -24.24 -13.25 -2.32
C PRO A 114 -24.50 -11.86 -2.94
N PRO A 115 -25.64 -11.65 -3.61
CA PRO A 115 -25.92 -10.41 -4.36
C PRO A 115 -25.83 -9.12 -3.53
N SER A 116 -26.19 -9.20 -2.24
CA SER A 116 -26.09 -8.07 -1.29
C SER A 116 -24.65 -7.60 -1.10
N THR A 117 -23.72 -8.54 -0.95
CA THR A 117 -22.29 -8.28 -0.75
C THR A 117 -21.62 -7.82 -2.06
N ALA A 118 -22.00 -8.44 -3.18
CA ALA A 118 -21.50 -8.07 -4.49
C ALA A 118 -21.86 -6.62 -4.88
N SER A 119 -23.08 -6.19 -4.56
CA SER A 119 -23.57 -4.84 -4.89
C SER A 119 -22.87 -3.74 -4.07
N GLU A 120 -22.61 -3.99 -2.80
CA GLU A 120 -21.85 -3.08 -1.93
C GLU A 120 -20.38 -2.96 -2.38
N PHE A 121 -19.76 -4.09 -2.70
CA PHE A 121 -18.39 -4.10 -3.23
C PHE A 121 -18.29 -3.35 -4.57
N THR A 122 -19.23 -3.58 -5.49
CA THR A 122 -19.25 -2.94 -6.81
C THR A 122 -19.33 -1.41 -6.69
N ARG A 123 -20.16 -0.89 -5.77
CA ARG A 123 -20.25 0.55 -5.47
C ARG A 123 -18.95 1.13 -4.91
N LEU A 124 -18.24 0.36 -4.08
CA LEU A 124 -17.01 0.79 -3.42
C LEU A 124 -15.75 0.60 -4.26
N ALA A 125 -15.74 -0.30 -5.24
CA ALA A 125 -14.55 -0.63 -6.01
C ALA A 125 -14.52 0.01 -7.41
N MET A 126 -15.69 0.18 -8.06
CA MET A 126 -15.70 0.60 -9.46
C MET A 126 -15.75 2.14 -9.60
N PRO A 127 -14.94 2.73 -10.49
CA PRO A 127 -15.23 4.06 -11.02
C PRO A 127 -16.52 4.04 -11.85
N PRO A 128 -17.23 5.17 -12.00
CA PRO A 128 -18.34 5.26 -12.95
C PRO A 128 -17.84 4.86 -14.34
N VAL A 129 -18.59 3.97 -15.00
CA VAL A 129 -18.32 3.57 -16.38
C VAL A 129 -18.39 4.84 -17.22
N ARG A 130 -17.26 5.24 -17.80
CA ARG A 130 -17.26 6.34 -18.74
C ARG A 130 -17.93 5.86 -20.04
N PRO A 131 -18.93 6.58 -20.56
CA PRO A 131 -19.58 6.23 -21.82
C PRO A 131 -18.60 6.30 -23.00
#